data_AF-A0A959Y9U9-F1
#
_entry.id   AF-A0A959Y9U9-F1
#
_cell.length_a   1.000
_cell.length_b   1.000
_cell.length_c   1.000
_cell.angle_alpha   90.00
_cell.angle_beta   90.00
_cell.angle_gamma   90.00
#
_symmetry.space_group_name_H-M   'P 1'
#
loop_
_entity.id
_entity.type
_entity.pdbx_description
1 polymer ?
#
loop_
_entity_poly.entity_id
_entity_poly.type
_entity_poly.pdbx_seq_one_letter_code
_entity_poly.pdbx_strand_id
1 'polypeptide(L)'
;MSTRADHLVFARRRDYPFRCAPQLFSEEQYVLVCRWGYWYEALTDGTLEPITKAQDVFVEAALGKEPPVEHHASAWWRYLRRLAIETKYHASMHRAAHYQEEGFYTRAMVKEMRRITNGTNWTEHRR
;
A
#
# COMPACT_ATOMS: atom_id res chain seq x y z
N MET A 1 23.43 23.67 2.87
CA MET A 1 23.78 23.81 1.44
C MET A 1 24.37 22.53 0.93
N SER A 2 23.49 21.63 0.49
CA SER A 2 23.86 20.46 -0.32
C SER A 2 24.52 20.93 -1.61
N THR A 3 25.65 20.34 -1.97
CA THR A 3 26.37 20.68 -3.21
C THR A 3 26.01 19.71 -4.34
N ARG A 4 26.25 20.10 -5.59
CA ARG A 4 26.09 19.20 -6.74
C ARG A 4 26.91 17.90 -6.60
N ALA A 5 28.05 17.95 -5.93
CA ALA A 5 28.87 16.77 -5.68
C ALA A 5 28.14 15.78 -4.77
N ASP A 6 27.45 16.26 -3.74
CA ASP A 6 26.67 15.43 -2.82
C ASP A 6 25.53 14.71 -3.56
N HIS A 7 24.80 15.41 -4.42
CA HIS A 7 23.75 14.80 -5.26
C HIS A 7 24.32 13.66 -6.12
N LEU A 8 25.52 13.85 -6.70
CA LEU A 8 26.17 12.82 -7.53
C LEU A 8 26.57 11.58 -6.73
N VAL A 9 26.96 11.74 -5.46
CA VAL A 9 27.30 10.60 -4.59
C VAL A 9 26.08 9.69 -4.42
N PHE A 10 24.91 10.26 -4.10
CA PHE A 10 23.69 9.48 -3.92
C PHE A 10 23.16 8.91 -5.25
N ALA A 11 23.19 9.69 -6.33
CA ALA A 11 22.80 9.25 -7.68
C ALA A 11 23.63 8.06 -8.21
N ARG A 12 24.88 7.93 -7.76
CA ARG A 12 25.77 6.83 -8.15
C ARG A 12 25.48 5.55 -7.38
N ARG A 13 24.87 5.62 -6.19
CA ARG A 13 24.48 4.44 -5.42
C ARG A 13 23.38 3.69 -6.16
N ARG A 14 23.60 2.39 -6.37
CA ARG A 14 22.65 1.47 -7.01
C ARG A 14 22.12 0.49 -5.99
N ASP A 15 21.18 -0.34 -6.43
CA ASP A 15 20.64 -1.46 -5.65
C ASP A 15 19.98 -0.97 -4.37
N TYR A 16 19.11 0.04 -4.53
CA TYR A 16 18.27 0.51 -3.45
C TYR A 16 17.39 -0.64 -2.94
N PRO A 17 17.35 -0.90 -1.62
CA PRO A 17 16.59 -2.00 -1.07
C PRO A 17 15.09 -1.75 -1.24
N PHE A 18 14.48 -2.46 -2.18
CA PHE A 18 13.04 -2.37 -2.44
C PHE A 18 12.27 -3.16 -1.38
N ARG A 19 11.64 -2.47 -0.43
CA ARG A 19 11.00 -3.09 0.76
C ARG A 19 9.51 -3.40 0.59
N CYS A 20 8.99 -3.31 -0.63
CA CYS A 20 7.59 -3.57 -0.95
C CYS A 20 7.48 -4.77 -1.90
N ALA A 21 6.28 -5.34 -2.02
CA ALA A 21 5.97 -6.36 -3.02
C ALA A 21 6.19 -5.82 -4.46
N PRO A 22 7.19 -6.30 -5.23
CA PRO A 22 7.53 -5.74 -6.55
C PRO A 22 6.40 -5.87 -7.58
N GLN A 23 5.56 -6.91 -7.48
CA GLN A 23 4.42 -7.16 -8.36
C GLN A 23 3.35 -6.05 -8.34
N LEU A 24 3.40 -5.12 -7.39
CA LEU A 24 2.47 -3.98 -7.30
C LEU A 24 2.92 -2.77 -8.12
N PHE A 25 4.05 -2.85 -8.79
CA PHE A 25 4.68 -1.78 -9.54
C PHE A 25 4.88 -2.22 -11.00
N SER A 26 4.90 -1.27 -11.92
CA SER A 26 5.38 -1.57 -13.26
C SER A 26 6.89 -1.84 -13.23
N GLU A 27 7.40 -2.57 -14.22
CA GLU A 27 8.83 -2.84 -14.36
C GLU A 27 9.65 -1.54 -14.36
N GLU A 28 9.19 -0.53 -15.11
CA GLU A 28 9.83 0.80 -15.15
C GLU A 28 9.90 1.46 -13.77
N GLN A 29 8.80 1.43 -13.01
CA GLN A 29 8.76 2.00 -11.66
C GLN A 29 9.73 1.28 -10.72
N TYR A 30 9.76 -0.05 -10.78
CA TYR A 30 10.68 -0.86 -10.00
C TYR A 30 12.14 -0.51 -10.31
N VAL A 31 12.49 -0.46 -11.60
CA VAL A 31 13.85 -0.09 -12.05
C VAL A 31 14.23 1.32 -11.59
N LEU A 32 13.32 2.28 -11.69
CA LEU A 32 13.56 3.65 -11.23
C LEU A 32 13.87 3.71 -9.73
N VAL A 33 13.07 3.04 -8.90
CA VAL A 33 13.28 3.04 -7.44
C VAL A 33 14.58 2.31 -7.08
N CYS A 34 14.85 1.15 -7.68
CA CYS A 34 16.10 0.41 -7.44
C CYS A 34 17.34 1.20 -7.87
N ARG A 35 17.24 1.99 -8.94
CA ARG A 35 18.35 2.77 -9.50
C ARG A 35 18.63 4.08 -8.75
N TRP A 36 17.58 4.76 -8.31
CA TRP A 36 17.64 6.14 -7.82
C TRP A 36 17.12 6.31 -6.39
N GLY A 37 16.66 5.24 -5.74
CA GLY A 37 16.00 5.32 -4.44
C GLY A 37 16.82 6.00 -3.34
N TYR A 38 18.15 5.81 -3.33
CA TYR A 38 19.02 6.52 -2.38
C TYR A 38 18.99 8.03 -2.58
N TRP A 39 18.90 8.49 -3.83
CA TRP A 39 18.83 9.90 -4.16
C TRP A 39 17.45 10.49 -3.87
N TYR A 40 16.37 9.74 -4.15
CA TYR A 40 15.03 10.15 -3.79
C TYR A 40 14.82 10.24 -2.28
N GLU A 41 15.30 9.26 -1.53
CA GLU A 41 15.23 9.24 -0.06
C GLU A 41 15.94 10.45 0.50
N ALA A 42 17.19 10.71 0.07
CA ALA A 42 17.96 11.85 0.53
C ALA A 42 17.31 13.20 0.17
N LEU A 43 16.62 13.32 -0.97
CA LEU A 43 15.86 14.52 -1.30
C LEU A 43 14.60 14.70 -0.43
N THR A 44 13.96 13.60 -0.05
CA THR A 44 12.67 13.64 0.66
C THR A 44 12.80 13.70 2.17
N ASP A 45 13.91 13.18 2.73
CA ASP A 45 14.24 13.28 4.15
C ASP A 45 14.98 14.59 4.52
N GLY A 46 15.40 15.37 3.52
CA GLY A 46 16.10 16.64 3.69
C GLY A 46 17.62 16.53 3.83
N THR A 47 18.20 15.33 3.67
CA THR A 47 19.66 15.12 3.60
C THR A 47 20.27 15.88 2.43
N LEU A 48 19.56 15.94 1.30
CA LEU A 48 19.88 16.76 0.14
C LEU A 48 18.81 17.85 0.00
N GLU A 49 19.27 19.10 -0.10
CA GLU A 49 18.43 20.22 -0.48
C GLU A 49 18.24 20.23 -2.01
N PRO A 50 17.03 20.43 -2.53
CA PRO A 50 16.81 20.65 -3.95
C PRO A 50 17.67 21.81 -4.48
N ILE A 51 18.35 21.57 -5.60
CA ILE A 51 19.18 22.57 -6.29
C ILE A 51 18.52 23.09 -7.58
N THR A 52 17.39 22.49 -7.99
CA THR A 52 16.62 22.92 -9.16
C THR A 52 15.12 22.89 -8.85
N LYS A 53 14.37 23.74 -9.55
CA LYS A 53 12.90 23.78 -9.45
C LYS A 53 12.24 22.43 -9.74
N ALA A 54 12.82 21.61 -10.62
CA ALA A 54 12.32 20.28 -10.90
C ALA A 54 12.45 19.34 -9.70
N GLN A 55 13.53 19.49 -8.92
CA GLN A 55 13.73 18.74 -7.68
C GLN A 55 12.78 19.22 -6.58
N ASP A 56 12.50 20.53 -6.51
CA ASP A 56 11.47 21.06 -5.60
C ASP A 56 10.11 20.42 -5.89
N VAL A 57 9.67 20.44 -7.15
CA VAL A 57 8.41 19.82 -7.57
C VAL A 57 8.39 18.32 -7.28
N PHE A 58 9.52 17.63 -7.49
CA PHE A 58 9.64 16.21 -7.12
C PHE A 58 9.41 15.99 -5.62
N VAL A 59 10.04 16.81 -4.76
CA VAL A 59 9.88 16.70 -3.30
C VAL A 59 8.45 17.01 -2.88
N GLU A 60 7.83 18.05 -3.44
CA GLU A 60 6.44 18.40 -3.17
C GLU A 60 5.47 17.28 -3.56
N ALA A 61 5.68 16.67 -4.73
CA ALA A 61 4.90 15.53 -5.18
C ALA A 61 5.11 14.29 -4.31
N ALA A 62 6.36 13.99 -3.92
CA ALA A 62 6.68 12.86 -3.05
C ALA A 62 6.03 12.97 -1.66
N LEU A 63 6.01 14.18 -1.10
CA LEU A 63 5.32 14.48 0.17
C LEU A 63 3.78 14.47 0.01
N GLY A 64 3.27 14.50 -1.23
CA GLY A 64 1.84 14.47 -1.54
C GLY A 64 1.15 15.82 -1.42
N LYS A 65 1.90 16.93 -1.53
CA LYS A 65 1.32 18.27 -1.65
C LYS A 65 0.65 18.46 -3.01
N GLU A 66 1.27 17.91 -4.06
CA GLU A 66 0.75 17.89 -5.43
C GLU A 66 0.74 16.46 -5.98
N PRO A 67 -0.15 16.15 -6.94
CA PRO A 67 -0.13 14.87 -7.62
C PRO A 67 1.14 14.74 -8.50
N PRO A 68 1.85 13.60 -8.47
CA PRO A 68 3.03 13.40 -9.31
C PRO A 68 2.63 13.31 -10.78
N VAL A 69 3.12 14.25 -11.60
CA VAL A 69 2.96 14.23 -13.06
C VAL A 69 4.12 13.48 -13.73
N GLU A 70 5.31 13.58 -13.13
CA GLU A 70 6.56 13.07 -13.68
C GLU A 70 6.81 11.60 -13.24
N HIS A 71 7.47 10.80 -14.08
CA HIS A 71 7.66 9.36 -13.88
C HIS A 71 8.47 9.01 -12.62
N HIS A 72 9.58 9.72 -12.36
CA HIS A 72 10.39 9.52 -11.16
C HIS A 72 9.57 9.85 -9.90
N ALA A 73 8.87 10.99 -9.89
CA ALA A 73 8.00 11.40 -8.78
C ALA A 73 6.86 10.39 -8.53
N SER A 74 6.24 9.89 -9.61
CA SER A 74 5.14 8.92 -9.55
C SER A 74 5.60 7.58 -8.97
N ALA A 75 6.75 7.08 -9.42
CA ALA A 75 7.33 5.84 -8.90
C ALA A 75 7.67 5.96 -7.41
N TRP A 76 8.32 7.06 -7.01
CA TRP A 76 8.72 7.28 -5.63
C TRP A 76 7.52 7.51 -4.69
N TRP A 77 6.56 8.34 -5.10
CA TRP A 77 5.33 8.55 -4.33
C TRP A 77 4.58 7.24 -4.10
N ARG A 78 4.41 6.42 -5.14
CA ARG A 78 3.74 5.11 -5.02
C ARG A 78 4.50 4.19 -4.06
N TYR A 79 5.83 4.18 -4.13
CA TYR A 79 6.68 3.41 -3.21
C TYR A 79 6.47 3.84 -1.76
N LEU A 80 6.53 5.13 -1.47
CA LEU A 80 6.31 5.67 -0.12
C LEU A 80 4.93 5.33 0.43
N ARG A 81 3.88 5.46 -0.40
CA ARG A 81 2.51 5.10 0.02
C ARG A 81 2.39 3.61 0.31
N ARG A 82 2.99 2.75 -0.52
CA ARG A 82 2.97 1.30 -0.26
C ARG A 82 3.74 0.96 1.01
N LEU A 83 4.92 1.55 1.21
CA LEU A 83 5.73 1.33 2.41
C LEU A 83 4.96 1.73 3.69
N ALA A 84 4.26 2.87 3.66
CA ALA A 84 3.43 3.31 4.77
C ALA A 84 2.26 2.33 5.05
N ILE A 85 1.62 1.81 4.00
CA ILE A 85 0.55 0.81 4.12
C ILE A 85 1.09 -0.49 4.71
N GLU A 86 2.19 -1.01 4.20
CA GLU A 86 2.83 -2.23 4.71
C GLU A 86 3.19 -2.06 6.18
N THR A 87 3.80 -0.93 6.54
CA THR A 87 4.18 -0.63 7.94
C THR A 87 2.95 -0.59 8.86
N LYS A 88 1.84 -0.01 8.40
CA LYS A 88 0.61 0.15 9.20
C LYS A 88 -0.21 -1.14 9.29
N TYR A 89 -0.25 -1.94 8.23
CA TYR A 89 -1.21 -3.03 8.06
C TYR A 89 -0.58 -4.42 7.87
N HIS A 90 0.74 -4.56 8.00
CA HIS A 90 1.50 -5.80 7.79
C HIS A 90 0.77 -7.06 8.29
N ALA A 91 0.31 -7.06 9.55
CA ALA A 91 -0.36 -8.20 10.18
C ALA A 91 -1.76 -8.51 9.61
N SER A 92 -2.44 -7.52 9.03
CA SER A 92 -3.77 -7.67 8.44
C SER A 92 -3.73 -8.04 6.96
N MET A 93 -2.69 -7.63 6.22
CA MET A 93 -2.56 -7.89 4.78
C MET A 93 -2.22 -9.35 4.45
N HIS A 94 -1.56 -10.06 5.36
CA HIS A 94 -1.22 -11.48 5.18
C HIS A 94 -2.22 -12.44 5.81
N ARG A 95 -3.40 -11.97 6.23
CA ARG A 95 -4.47 -12.90 6.60
C ARG A 95 -4.94 -13.61 5.35
N ALA A 96 -4.57 -14.89 5.22
CA ALA A 96 -5.21 -15.77 4.28
C ALA A 96 -6.72 -15.65 4.52
N ALA A 97 -7.46 -15.26 3.48
CA ALA A 97 -8.91 -15.35 3.51
C ALA A 97 -9.26 -16.83 3.64
N HIS A 98 -9.39 -17.30 4.87
CA HIS A 98 -10.02 -18.58 5.12
C HIS A 98 -11.48 -18.38 4.73
N TYR A 99 -11.85 -18.94 3.60
CA TYR A 99 -13.24 -19.19 3.30
C TYR A 99 -13.71 -20.12 4.41
N GLN A 100 -14.47 -19.60 5.36
CA GLN A 100 -15.35 -20.49 6.09
C GLN A 100 -16.34 -20.94 5.03
N GLU A 101 -16.30 -22.22 4.66
CA GLU A 101 -17.46 -22.88 4.09
C GLU A 101 -18.57 -22.81 5.14
N GLU A 102 -19.15 -21.62 5.35
CA GLU A 102 -20.50 -21.54 5.86
C GLU A 102 -21.34 -22.18 4.75
N GLY A 103 -21.51 -23.50 4.88
CA GLY A 103 -22.24 -24.32 3.95
C GLY A 103 -23.51 -23.60 3.57
N PHE A 104 -23.62 -23.27 2.29
CA PHE A 104 -24.76 -22.58 1.72
C PHE A 104 -26.02 -23.30 2.21
N TYR A 105 -26.94 -22.60 2.88
CA TYR A 105 -28.14 -23.23 3.44
C TYR A 105 -28.87 -24.00 2.33
N THR A 106 -28.86 -25.33 2.44
CA THR A 106 -29.63 -26.14 1.49
C THR A 106 -31.12 -25.87 1.73
N ARG A 107 -31.96 -26.04 0.69
CA ARG A 107 -33.44 -25.94 0.84
C ARG A 107 -33.96 -26.79 1.99
N ALA A 108 -33.31 -27.91 2.28
CA ALA A 108 -33.63 -28.78 3.41
C ALA A 108 -33.36 -28.09 4.77
N MET A 109 -32.19 -27.46 4.94
CA MET A 109 -31.84 -26.72 6.15
C MET A 109 -32.77 -25.52 6.39
N VAL A 110 -33.19 -24.81 5.33
CA VAL A 110 -34.18 -23.73 5.43
C VAL A 110 -35.54 -24.26 5.89
N LYS A 111 -35.94 -25.45 5.43
CA LYS A 111 -37.20 -26.10 5.83
C LYS A 111 -37.15 -26.55 7.30
N GLU A 112 -36.02 -27.07 7.75
CA GLU A 112 -35.79 -27.47 9.14
C GLU A 112 -35.83 -26.27 10.09
N MET A 113 -35.12 -25.19 9.75
CA MET A 113 -35.15 -23.92 10.48
C MET A 113 -36.57 -23.41 10.66
N ARG A 114 -37.37 -23.33 9.58
CA ARG A 114 -38.78 -22.88 9.62
C ARG A 114 -39.66 -23.76 10.49
N ARG A 115 -39.38 -25.07 10.57
CA ARG A 115 -40.12 -26.00 11.43
C ARG A 115 -39.86 -25.72 12.89
N ILE A 116 -38.59 -25.46 13.25
CA ILE A 116 -38.19 -25.12 14.61
C ILE A 116 -38.79 -23.76 15.00
N THR A 117 -38.69 -22.73 14.16
CA THR A 117 -39.22 -21.39 14.48
C THR A 117 -40.75 -21.35 14.59
N ASN A 118 -41.46 -22.15 13.79
CA ASN A 118 -42.92 -22.24 13.85
C ASN A 118 -43.42 -23.20 14.95
N GLY A 119 -42.55 -24.04 15.50
CA GLY A 119 -42.87 -24.96 16.60
C GLY A 119 -42.86 -24.31 17.99
N THR A 120 -42.17 -23.18 18.15
CA THR A 120 -41.97 -22.51 19.46
C THR A 120 -43.12 -21.60 19.89
N ASN A 121 -44.19 -21.44 19.10
CA ASN A 121 -45.20 -20.39 19.33
C ASN A 121 -46.61 -20.84 19.72
N TRP A 122 -46.80 -22.05 20.28
CA TRP A 122 -48.16 -22.56 20.60
C TRP A 122 -48.39 -23.10 22.02
N THR A 123 -47.55 -22.81 23.00
CA THR A 123 -47.74 -23.31 24.39
C THR A 123 -47.77 -22.27 25.51
N GLU A 124 -47.88 -20.97 25.24
CA GLU A 124 -47.97 -19.95 26.32
C GLU A 124 -49.25 -19.09 26.34
N HIS A 125 -50.29 -19.45 25.59
CA HIS A 125 -51.62 -18.85 25.75
C HIS A 125 -52.66 -19.91 26.13
N ARG A 126 -52.53 -20.43 27.35
CA ARG A 126 -53.62 -21.13 28.05
C ARG A 126 -53.74 -20.54 29.46
N ARG A 127 -54.53 -19.48 29.59
CA ARG A 127 -55.22 -19.08 30.82
C ARG A 127 -56.55 -18.46 30.44
#